data_AF-A0A7Y3VXG4-F1
#
_entry.id   AF-A0A7Y3VXG4-F1
#
_cell.length_a   1.000
_cell.length_b   1.000
_cell.length_c   1.000
_cell.angle_alpha   90.00
_cell.angle_beta   90.00
_cell.angle_gamma   90.00
#
_symmetry.space_group_name_H-M   'P 1'
#
loop_
_entity.id
_entity.type
_entity.pdbx_description
1 polymer ?
#
loop_
_entity_poly.entity_id
_entity_poly.type
_entity_poly.pdbx_seq_one_letter_code
_entity_poly.pdbx_strand_id
1 'polypeptide(L)'
;MSRISTERKEVILKKLLPPSSMSVSQISKEEGISPGTLYYWRQQLRHSGAPVPNSNTSSEQWSAQTKLAIIAETYSMTEHELSQYCREKGLFPEQIKAWRNECMQGFMTTKEQELEAKKQAKADKMEIKALKKELRFKEKALAETAALLVLRKKLRAFLRGRTRGRLTSTDERQYLITLIRDAQQHGCRLEQACHEAEIDLRTYRRWYQQGNVQADKRPTCTRPVPANKLTQQEREAIIEICNRPEYASLPPTQIVPTLLDKGEYIACESSYYRVLKAHGQLHKRGRQKGRQRHAKPTSYTATGPNQVYSWDITYLPSKVIGQHYYLYVIEDIYSRKIVGYDVYESECGELASQLLQRTLLREQCFNQPLVLHSDNGAPMKSLTLKAKMDELGITSSYSRPRVSDDNPYVESLFRTVKYIASWPTKGFNGLEESRCWVNGFVRWYNTEHKHSKLNYVTPSERHSGKDREILAHRAEVLLSAKNKNPGRWSRDIRNCEPVGEVHLNPEKDAA
;
A
#
# COMPACT_ATOMS: atom_id res chain seq x y z
N MET A 1 -38.07 -69.35 -78.92
CA MET A 1 -36.91 -68.69 -78.30
C MET A 1 -35.80 -69.71 -78.16
N SER A 2 -34.74 -69.58 -78.96
CA SER A 2 -33.60 -70.51 -78.96
C SER A 2 -32.91 -70.49 -77.60
N ARG A 3 -32.76 -71.66 -76.96
CA ARG A 3 -31.92 -71.82 -75.76
C ARG A 3 -30.47 -71.53 -76.16
N ILE A 4 -29.94 -70.38 -75.75
CA ILE A 4 -28.51 -70.08 -75.88
C ILE A 4 -27.76 -71.09 -74.99
N SER A 5 -26.80 -71.84 -75.54
CA SER A 5 -26.00 -72.80 -74.78
C SER A 5 -25.14 -72.09 -73.73
N THR A 6 -24.83 -72.78 -72.64
CA THR A 6 -24.01 -72.25 -71.53
C THR A 6 -22.62 -71.82 -72.00
N GLU A 7 -21.99 -72.61 -72.86
CA GLU A 7 -20.70 -72.28 -73.48
C GLU A 7 -20.78 -70.99 -74.32
N ARG A 8 -21.85 -70.82 -75.10
CA ARG A 8 -22.05 -69.62 -75.91
C ARG A 8 -22.32 -68.39 -75.04
N LYS A 9 -23.04 -68.55 -73.92
CA LYS A 9 -23.22 -67.50 -72.92
C LYS A 9 -21.87 -67.07 -72.32
N GLU A 10 -21.00 -68.00 -71.97
CA GLU A 10 -19.67 -67.68 -71.40
C GLU A 10 -18.74 -66.96 -72.37
N VAL A 11 -18.72 -67.36 -73.65
CA VAL A 11 -17.94 -66.66 -74.69
C VAL A 11 -18.41 -65.22 -74.86
N ILE A 12 -19.72 -64.99 -74.86
CA ILE A 12 -20.30 -63.65 -74.98
C ILE A 12 -20.04 -62.82 -73.72
N LEU A 13 -20.04 -63.44 -72.54
CA LEU A 13 -19.69 -62.78 -71.28
C LEU A 13 -18.21 -62.42 -71.21
N LYS A 14 -17.30 -63.22 -71.79
CA LYS A 14 -15.87 -62.86 -71.91
C LYS A 14 -15.66 -61.60 -72.75
N LYS A 15 -16.47 -61.36 -73.79
CA LYS A 15 -16.42 -60.13 -74.60
C LYS A 15 -16.83 -58.86 -73.82
N LEU A 16 -17.62 -59.02 -72.75
CA LEU A 16 -18.01 -57.93 -71.83
C LEU A 16 -16.96 -57.60 -70.76
N LEU A 17 -15.93 -58.45 -70.61
CA LEU A 17 -14.86 -58.33 -69.62
C LEU A 17 -13.55 -57.87 -70.29
N PRO A 18 -12.60 -57.30 -69.53
CA PRO A 18 -11.26 -57.04 -70.05
C PRO A 18 -10.60 -58.33 -70.54
N PRO A 19 -9.84 -58.32 -71.65
CA PRO A 19 -9.31 -57.15 -72.36
C PRO A 19 -10.21 -56.57 -73.46
N SER A 20 -11.35 -57.20 -73.78
CA SER A 20 -12.20 -56.82 -74.91
C SER A 20 -13.12 -55.63 -74.60
N SER A 21 -13.68 -55.59 -73.37
CA SER A 21 -14.47 -54.47 -72.81
C SER A 21 -15.54 -53.89 -73.76
N MET A 22 -16.19 -54.73 -74.59
CA MET A 22 -17.11 -54.29 -75.64
C MET A 22 -18.46 -53.79 -75.08
N SER A 23 -19.08 -52.82 -75.76
CA SER A 23 -20.37 -52.27 -75.33
C SER A 23 -21.53 -53.23 -75.55
N VAL A 24 -22.55 -53.18 -74.67
CA VAL A 24 -23.77 -54.01 -74.78
C VAL A 24 -24.47 -53.80 -76.12
N SER A 25 -24.46 -52.57 -76.65
CA SER A 25 -25.02 -52.22 -77.97
C SER A 25 -24.26 -52.88 -79.12
N GLN A 26 -22.94 -53.02 -79.01
CA GLN A 26 -22.10 -53.62 -80.06
C GLN A 26 -22.23 -55.14 -80.06
N ILE A 27 -22.22 -55.77 -78.89
CA ILE A 27 -22.46 -57.22 -78.74
C ILE A 27 -23.88 -57.59 -79.18
N SER A 28 -24.87 -56.75 -78.88
CA SER A 28 -26.26 -56.97 -79.33
C SER A 28 -26.37 -57.01 -80.86
N LYS A 29 -25.64 -56.12 -81.57
CA LYS A 29 -25.60 -56.09 -83.04
C LYS A 29 -24.82 -57.26 -83.65
N GLU A 30 -23.69 -57.63 -83.05
CA GLU A 30 -22.85 -58.72 -83.57
C GLU A 30 -23.44 -60.11 -83.35
N GLU A 31 -24.05 -60.34 -82.18
CA GLU A 31 -24.51 -61.68 -81.77
C GLU A 31 -26.03 -61.87 -81.91
N GLY A 32 -26.77 -60.83 -82.29
CA GLY A 32 -28.22 -60.88 -82.50
C GLY A 32 -29.04 -61.10 -81.23
N ILE A 33 -28.49 -60.80 -80.05
CA ILE A 33 -29.15 -60.99 -78.74
C ILE A 33 -29.84 -59.71 -78.30
N SER A 34 -31.01 -59.84 -77.68
CA SER A 34 -31.76 -58.69 -77.18
C SER A 34 -30.92 -57.89 -76.14
N PRO A 35 -30.94 -56.54 -76.22
CA PRO A 35 -30.22 -55.71 -75.26
C PRO A 35 -30.63 -56.02 -73.80
N GLY A 36 -31.91 -56.27 -73.55
CA GLY A 36 -32.43 -56.58 -72.20
C GLY A 36 -31.79 -57.83 -71.59
N THR A 37 -31.55 -58.87 -72.39
CA THR A 37 -30.90 -60.11 -71.95
C THR A 37 -29.42 -59.89 -71.61
N LEU A 38 -28.72 -59.09 -72.42
CA LEU A 38 -27.32 -58.73 -72.17
C LEU A 38 -27.16 -57.82 -70.95
N TYR A 39 -28.09 -56.88 -70.72
CA TYR A 39 -28.11 -56.07 -69.50
C TYR A 39 -28.35 -56.93 -68.25
N TYR A 40 -29.25 -57.92 -68.33
CA TYR A 40 -29.50 -58.86 -67.24
C TYR A 40 -28.27 -59.70 -66.91
N TRP A 41 -27.57 -60.26 -67.91
CA TRP A 41 -26.32 -61.01 -67.68
C TRP A 41 -25.19 -60.13 -67.15
N ARG A 42 -25.11 -58.88 -67.60
CA ARG A 42 -24.16 -57.88 -67.09
C ARG A 42 -24.41 -57.60 -65.61
N GLN A 43 -25.66 -57.53 -65.18
CA GLN A 43 -26.03 -57.32 -63.79
C GLN A 43 -25.71 -58.53 -62.91
N GLN A 44 -25.91 -59.75 -63.42
CA GLN A 44 -25.48 -60.98 -62.74
C GLN A 44 -23.96 -61.05 -62.55
N LEU A 45 -23.19 -60.71 -63.59
CA LEU A 45 -21.72 -60.65 -63.50
C LEU A 45 -21.22 -59.64 -62.46
N ARG A 46 -21.95 -58.54 -62.26
CA ARG A 46 -21.62 -57.57 -61.20
C ARG A 46 -21.86 -58.12 -59.81
N HIS A 47 -22.94 -58.87 -59.61
CA HIS A 47 -23.21 -59.51 -58.32
C HIS A 47 -22.16 -60.58 -57.98
N SER A 48 -21.55 -61.20 -59.00
CA SER A 48 -20.43 -62.13 -58.83
C SER A 48 -19.04 -61.44 -58.76
N GLY A 49 -18.97 -60.10 -58.69
CA GLY A 49 -17.72 -59.37 -58.49
C GLY A 49 -16.87 -59.13 -59.75
N ALA A 50 -17.42 -59.32 -60.96
CA ALA A 50 -16.66 -59.13 -62.20
C ALA A 50 -16.58 -57.65 -62.63
N PRO A 51 -15.44 -57.17 -63.16
CA PRO A 51 -15.22 -55.77 -63.50
C PRO A 51 -15.96 -55.40 -64.79
N VAL A 52 -17.17 -54.85 -64.68
CA VAL A 52 -17.94 -54.41 -65.85
C VAL A 52 -18.31 -52.91 -65.76
N PRO A 53 -17.79 -52.04 -66.64
CA PRO A 53 -18.00 -50.60 -66.59
C PRO A 53 -19.48 -50.19 -66.62
N ASN A 54 -19.88 -49.18 -65.83
CA ASN A 54 -21.20 -48.55 -65.91
C ASN A 54 -21.09 -47.13 -66.47
N SER A 55 -22.01 -46.72 -67.33
CA SER A 55 -22.08 -45.34 -67.82
C SER A 55 -22.71 -44.35 -66.83
N ASN A 56 -23.39 -44.83 -65.77
CA ASN A 56 -24.21 -43.99 -64.88
C ASN A 56 -23.83 -44.10 -63.37
N THR A 57 -22.55 -44.30 -63.01
CA THR A 57 -22.14 -44.39 -61.59
C THR A 57 -20.92 -43.51 -61.33
N SER A 58 -21.02 -42.62 -60.33
CA SER A 58 -19.94 -41.71 -59.90
C SER A 58 -18.66 -42.48 -59.60
N SER A 59 -17.51 -41.96 -60.04
CA SER A 59 -16.21 -42.64 -60.01
C SER A 59 -15.71 -42.99 -58.59
N GLU A 60 -16.25 -42.33 -57.55
CA GLU A 60 -15.93 -42.63 -56.16
C GLU A 60 -16.52 -43.97 -55.67
N GLN A 61 -17.67 -44.39 -56.20
CA GLN A 61 -18.40 -45.59 -55.79
C GLN A 61 -17.91 -46.88 -56.50
N TRP A 62 -16.85 -46.78 -57.29
CA TRP A 62 -16.32 -47.93 -58.02
C TRP A 62 -15.58 -48.89 -57.09
N SER A 63 -15.76 -50.20 -57.32
CA SER A 63 -15.09 -51.22 -56.52
C SER A 63 -13.57 -51.18 -56.71
N ALA A 64 -12.81 -51.58 -55.69
CA ALA A 64 -11.35 -51.64 -55.73
C ALA A 64 -10.83 -52.45 -56.94
N GLN A 65 -11.52 -53.54 -57.32
CA GLN A 65 -11.20 -54.35 -58.49
C GLN A 65 -11.40 -53.61 -59.82
N THR A 66 -12.42 -52.76 -59.93
CA THR A 66 -12.67 -51.95 -61.13
C THR A 66 -11.64 -50.83 -61.26
N LYS A 67 -11.29 -50.17 -60.15
CA LYS A 67 -10.20 -49.17 -60.12
C LYS A 67 -8.86 -49.80 -60.52
N LEU A 68 -8.56 -51.00 -60.05
CA LEU A 68 -7.33 -51.74 -60.39
C LEU A 68 -7.29 -52.16 -61.87
N ALA A 69 -8.39 -52.65 -62.43
CA ALA A 69 -8.47 -53.00 -63.84
C ALA A 69 -8.21 -51.79 -64.76
N ILE A 70 -8.76 -50.63 -64.41
CA ILE A 70 -8.54 -49.38 -65.16
C ILE A 70 -7.10 -48.89 -65.00
N ILE A 71 -6.50 -49.03 -63.83
CA ILE A 71 -5.07 -48.75 -63.63
C ILE A 71 -4.22 -49.65 -64.53
N ALA A 72 -4.55 -50.94 -64.64
CA ALA A 72 -3.83 -51.89 -65.48
C ALA A 72 -3.98 -51.59 -66.98
N GLU A 73 -5.19 -51.28 -67.45
CA GLU A 73 -5.44 -50.89 -68.85
C GLU A 73 -4.70 -49.58 -69.21
N THR A 74 -4.66 -48.62 -68.29
CA THR A 74 -4.04 -47.32 -68.51
C THR A 74 -2.53 -47.29 -68.27
N TYR A 75 -1.93 -48.39 -67.81
CA TYR A 75 -0.53 -48.43 -67.39
C TYR A 75 0.44 -48.21 -68.56
N SER A 76 0.09 -48.71 -69.74
CA SER A 76 0.89 -48.61 -70.97
C SER A 76 0.48 -47.46 -71.89
N MET A 77 -0.51 -46.64 -71.50
CA MET A 77 -1.00 -45.53 -72.32
C MET A 77 -0.16 -44.28 -72.12
N THR A 78 0.13 -43.57 -73.21
CA THR A 78 0.75 -42.23 -73.17
C THR A 78 -0.19 -41.18 -72.57
N GLU A 79 0.29 -40.01 -72.13
CA GLU A 79 -0.58 -38.98 -71.53
C GLU A 79 -1.71 -38.51 -72.46
N HIS A 80 -1.48 -38.55 -73.78
CA HIS A 80 -2.48 -38.20 -74.78
C HIS A 80 -3.57 -39.29 -74.89
N GLU A 81 -3.18 -40.56 -74.91
CA GLU A 81 -4.09 -41.71 -74.93
C GLU A 81 -4.86 -41.85 -73.61
N LEU A 82 -4.19 -41.59 -72.47
CA LEU A 82 -4.81 -41.53 -71.15
C LEU A 82 -5.90 -40.46 -71.09
N SER A 83 -5.62 -39.27 -71.64
CA SER A 83 -6.58 -38.17 -71.67
C SER A 83 -7.78 -38.47 -72.57
N GLN A 84 -7.57 -39.16 -73.69
CA GLN A 84 -8.65 -39.61 -74.57
C GLN A 84 -9.50 -40.71 -73.92
N TYR A 85 -8.86 -41.69 -73.30
CA TYR A 85 -9.51 -42.76 -72.53
C TYR A 85 -10.33 -42.20 -71.35
N CYS A 86 -9.77 -41.22 -70.63
CA CYS A 86 -10.45 -40.50 -69.55
C CYS A 86 -11.71 -39.78 -70.05
N ARG A 87 -11.66 -39.13 -71.22
CA ARG A 87 -12.83 -38.46 -71.83
C ARG A 87 -13.92 -39.45 -72.24
N GLU A 88 -13.56 -40.59 -72.81
CA GLU A 88 -14.51 -41.63 -73.23
C GLU A 88 -15.18 -42.35 -72.03
N LYS A 89 -14.47 -42.47 -70.91
CA LYS A 89 -14.95 -43.15 -69.69
C LYS A 89 -15.47 -42.22 -68.59
N GLY A 90 -15.44 -40.90 -68.81
CA GLY A 90 -15.91 -39.91 -67.83
C GLY A 90 -15.05 -39.79 -66.57
N LEU A 91 -13.73 -39.98 -66.70
CA LEU A 91 -12.75 -39.93 -65.62
C LEU A 91 -11.82 -38.72 -65.76
N PHE A 92 -11.22 -38.30 -64.64
CA PHE A 92 -10.16 -37.30 -64.66
C PHE A 92 -8.78 -37.95 -64.53
N PRO A 93 -7.75 -37.49 -65.27
CA PRO A 93 -6.38 -37.99 -65.14
C PRO A 93 -5.84 -37.93 -63.71
N GLU A 94 -6.24 -36.93 -62.91
CA GLU A 94 -5.83 -36.85 -61.49
C GLU A 94 -6.42 -37.99 -60.65
N GLN A 95 -7.64 -38.45 -60.94
CA GLN A 95 -8.27 -39.57 -60.22
C GLN A 95 -7.50 -40.87 -60.47
N ILE A 96 -7.06 -41.11 -61.70
CA ILE A 96 -6.24 -42.29 -62.03
C ILE A 96 -4.86 -42.19 -61.38
N LYS A 97 -4.25 -41.00 -61.32
CA LYS A 97 -2.99 -40.77 -60.59
C LYS A 97 -3.15 -40.99 -59.08
N ALA A 98 -4.24 -40.52 -58.48
CA ALA A 98 -4.55 -40.76 -57.07
C ALA A 98 -4.75 -42.25 -56.78
N TRP A 99 -5.54 -42.97 -57.59
CA TRP A 99 -5.73 -44.41 -57.41
C TRP A 99 -4.47 -45.21 -57.67
N ARG A 100 -3.58 -44.78 -58.59
CA ARG A 100 -2.24 -45.38 -58.76
C ARG A 100 -1.42 -45.23 -57.48
N ASN A 101 -1.40 -44.04 -56.89
CA ASN A 101 -0.67 -43.78 -55.65
C ASN A 101 -1.24 -44.58 -54.46
N GLU A 102 -2.57 -44.64 -54.33
CA GLU A 102 -3.26 -45.45 -53.31
C GLU A 102 -3.00 -46.95 -53.51
N CYS A 103 -3.04 -47.46 -54.75
CA CYS A 103 -2.65 -48.84 -55.05
C CYS A 103 -1.19 -49.10 -54.66
N MET A 104 -0.26 -48.22 -55.05
CA MET A 104 1.16 -48.35 -54.72
C MET A 104 1.41 -48.28 -53.20
N GLN A 105 0.66 -47.45 -52.46
CA GLN A 105 0.69 -47.41 -51.00
C GLN A 105 0.06 -48.66 -50.37
N GLY A 106 -0.97 -49.23 -50.99
CA GLY A 106 -1.58 -50.50 -50.59
C GLY A 106 -0.71 -51.73 -50.88
N PHE A 107 0.24 -51.63 -51.81
CA PHE A 107 1.26 -52.64 -52.08
C PHE A 107 2.47 -52.59 -51.13
N MET A 108 2.58 -51.56 -50.26
CA MET A 108 3.49 -51.63 -49.12
C MET A 108 3.14 -52.87 -48.32
N THR A 109 4.14 -53.70 -48.01
CA THR A 109 3.88 -54.95 -47.30
C THR A 109 3.17 -54.65 -45.97
N THR A 110 2.28 -55.54 -45.52
CA THR A 110 1.58 -55.40 -44.22
C THR A 110 2.57 -55.12 -43.08
N LYS A 111 3.80 -55.63 -43.21
CA LYS A 111 4.93 -55.36 -42.32
C LYS A 111 5.41 -53.91 -42.32
N GLU A 112 5.46 -53.22 -43.46
CA GLU A 112 5.90 -51.83 -43.56
C GLU A 112 4.86 -50.87 -42.97
N GLN A 113 3.57 -51.13 -43.21
CA GLN A 113 2.48 -50.37 -42.59
C GLN A 113 2.44 -50.56 -41.06
N GLU A 114 2.62 -51.79 -40.57
CA GLU A 114 2.75 -52.06 -39.13
C GLU A 114 3.99 -51.40 -38.50
N LEU A 115 5.10 -51.35 -39.23
CA LEU A 115 6.33 -50.72 -38.76
C LEU A 115 6.16 -49.21 -38.61
N GLU A 116 5.53 -48.56 -39.58
CA GLU A 116 5.26 -47.12 -39.57
C GLU A 116 4.25 -46.76 -38.46
N ALA A 117 3.20 -47.55 -38.29
CA ALA A 117 2.25 -47.40 -37.18
C ALA A 117 2.92 -47.59 -35.81
N LYS A 118 3.86 -48.55 -35.66
CA LYS A 118 4.65 -48.73 -34.44
C LYS A 118 5.59 -47.56 -34.16
N LYS A 119 6.19 -46.97 -35.20
CA LYS A 119 7.02 -45.75 -35.05
C LYS A 119 6.17 -44.57 -34.57
N GLN A 120 5.01 -44.35 -35.18
CA GLN A 120 4.09 -43.28 -34.79
C GLN A 120 3.61 -43.45 -33.34
N ALA A 121 3.14 -44.64 -32.98
CA ALA A 121 2.70 -44.93 -31.60
C ALA A 121 3.83 -44.74 -30.56
N LYS A 122 5.08 -45.01 -30.94
CA LYS A 122 6.25 -44.74 -30.08
C LYS A 122 6.51 -43.24 -29.93
N ALA A 123 6.39 -42.46 -31.01
CA ALA A 123 6.54 -41.00 -31.00
C ALA A 123 5.44 -40.35 -30.13
N ASP A 124 4.18 -40.71 -30.34
CA ASP A 124 3.04 -40.21 -29.57
C ASP A 124 3.18 -40.54 -28.08
N LYS A 125 3.65 -41.76 -27.76
CA LYS A 125 3.90 -42.15 -26.36
C LYS A 125 5.02 -41.32 -25.71
N MET A 126 6.06 -40.95 -26.46
CA MET A 126 7.11 -40.06 -25.98
C MET A 126 6.57 -38.64 -25.77
N GLU A 127 5.76 -38.13 -26.70
CA GLU A 127 5.12 -36.81 -26.60
C GLU A 127 4.16 -36.73 -25.41
N ILE A 128 3.26 -37.72 -25.24
CA ILE A 128 2.36 -37.79 -24.08
C ILE A 128 3.16 -37.82 -22.77
N LYS A 129 4.30 -38.52 -22.73
CA LYS A 129 5.17 -38.54 -21.55
C LYS A 129 5.80 -37.16 -21.29
N ALA A 130 6.22 -36.46 -22.34
CA ALA A 130 6.77 -35.10 -22.24
C ALA A 130 5.71 -34.10 -21.75
N LEU A 131 4.52 -34.10 -22.38
CA LEU A 131 3.39 -33.25 -22.00
C LEU A 131 2.93 -33.52 -20.56
N LYS A 132 2.83 -34.79 -20.14
CA LYS A 132 2.51 -35.14 -18.74
C LYS A 132 3.56 -34.62 -17.76
N LYS A 133 4.84 -34.62 -18.13
CA LYS A 133 5.92 -34.06 -17.29
C LYS A 133 5.79 -32.55 -17.19
N GLU A 134 5.52 -31.88 -18.31
CA GLU A 134 5.34 -30.43 -18.36
C GLU A 134 4.10 -29.98 -17.57
N LEU A 135 2.98 -30.68 -17.71
CA LEU A 135 1.75 -30.43 -16.97
C LEU A 135 1.99 -30.55 -15.46
N ARG A 136 2.66 -31.61 -15.00
CA ARG A 136 3.04 -31.76 -13.58
C ARG A 136 3.94 -30.64 -13.08
N PHE A 137 4.86 -30.16 -13.92
CA PHE A 137 5.72 -29.03 -13.59
C PHE A 137 4.93 -27.73 -13.45
N LYS A 138 4.01 -27.45 -14.40
CA LYS A 138 3.13 -26.28 -14.39
C LYS A 138 2.15 -26.30 -13.22
N GLU A 139 1.51 -27.44 -12.94
CA GLU A 139 0.62 -27.61 -11.79
C GLU A 139 1.35 -27.36 -10.46
N LYS A 140 2.58 -27.87 -10.32
CA LYS A 140 3.40 -27.64 -9.12
C LYS A 140 3.76 -26.16 -8.95
N ALA A 141 4.12 -25.47 -10.03
CA ALA A 141 4.41 -24.03 -9.98
C ALA A 141 3.14 -23.21 -9.66
N LEU A 142 1.98 -23.62 -10.18
CA LEU A 142 0.71 -22.98 -9.88
C LEU A 142 0.30 -23.19 -8.42
N ALA A 143 0.47 -24.39 -7.88
CA ALA A 143 0.22 -24.68 -6.47
C ALA A 143 1.13 -23.84 -5.55
N GLU A 144 2.43 -23.76 -5.87
CA GLU A 144 3.40 -22.96 -5.12
C GLU A 144 3.04 -21.46 -5.13
N THR A 145 2.68 -20.90 -6.28
CA THR A 145 2.28 -19.49 -6.40
C THR A 145 0.95 -19.19 -5.71
N ALA A 146 -0.04 -20.08 -5.82
CA ALA A 146 -1.33 -19.94 -5.13
C ALA A 146 -1.15 -19.98 -3.60
N ALA A 147 -0.36 -20.91 -3.08
CA ALA A 147 -0.05 -21.01 -1.66
C ALA A 147 0.68 -19.76 -1.13
N LEU A 148 1.63 -19.21 -1.89
CA LEU A 148 2.32 -17.96 -1.54
C LEU A 148 1.37 -16.76 -1.50
N LEU A 149 0.46 -16.65 -2.45
CA LEU A 149 -0.53 -15.55 -2.47
C LEU A 149 -1.46 -15.60 -1.25
N VAL A 150 -1.94 -16.79 -0.87
CA VAL A 150 -2.76 -16.98 0.33
C VAL A 150 -1.97 -16.62 1.59
N LEU A 151 -0.73 -17.11 1.70
CA LEU A 151 0.17 -16.81 2.82
C LEU A 151 0.40 -15.29 2.95
N ARG A 152 0.74 -14.62 1.85
CA ARG A 152 0.93 -13.17 1.79
C ARG A 152 -0.29 -12.39 2.25
N LYS A 153 -1.50 -12.80 1.84
CA LYS A 153 -2.75 -12.17 2.28
C LYS A 153 -2.94 -12.28 3.78
N LYS A 154 -2.72 -13.47 4.36
CA LYS A 154 -2.84 -13.71 5.81
C LYS A 154 -1.76 -12.95 6.60
N LEU A 155 -0.54 -12.85 6.08
CA LEU A 155 0.58 -12.15 6.72
C LEU A 155 0.49 -10.63 6.65
N ARG A 156 -0.07 -10.04 5.57
CA ARG A 156 -0.25 -8.58 5.46
C ARG A 156 -1.10 -7.98 6.58
N ALA A 157 -2.03 -8.75 7.15
CA ALA A 157 -2.81 -8.31 8.31
C ALA A 157 -1.97 -8.33 9.61
N PHE A 158 -1.01 -9.25 9.70
CA PHE A 158 -0.24 -9.53 10.92
C PHE A 158 1.11 -8.79 10.99
N LEU A 159 1.78 -8.55 9.86
CA LEU A 159 3.12 -7.95 9.79
C LEU A 159 3.12 -6.42 9.72
N ARG A 160 1.96 -5.73 9.71
CA ARG A 160 1.91 -4.26 9.74
C ARG A 160 2.63 -3.72 10.98
N GLY A 161 3.75 -3.02 10.76
CA GLY A 161 4.49 -2.33 11.83
C GLY A 161 5.52 -3.18 12.58
N ARG A 162 5.92 -4.35 12.05
CA ARG A 162 7.06 -5.09 12.63
C ARG A 162 8.39 -4.44 12.28
N THR A 163 9.22 -4.20 13.29
CA THR A 163 10.61 -3.74 13.14
C THR A 163 11.57 -4.87 13.49
N ARG A 164 12.71 -4.90 12.79
CA ARG A 164 13.78 -5.89 13.02
C ARG A 164 14.29 -5.79 14.46
N GLY A 165 14.32 -6.92 15.18
CA GLY A 165 14.83 -7.00 16.56
C GLY A 165 13.78 -7.08 17.67
N ARG A 166 12.48 -6.95 17.34
CA ARG A 166 11.39 -7.11 18.31
C ARG A 166 11.35 -8.52 18.91
N LEU A 167 11.04 -8.61 20.20
CA LEU A 167 10.76 -9.87 20.88
C LEU A 167 9.48 -10.47 20.30
N THR A 168 9.58 -11.69 19.79
CA THR A 168 8.43 -12.45 19.25
C THR A 168 7.88 -13.35 20.34
N SER A 169 6.65 -13.11 20.77
CA SER A 169 5.99 -13.93 21.79
C SER A 169 5.77 -15.36 21.28
N THR A 170 5.54 -16.29 22.21
CA THR A 170 5.27 -17.69 21.86
C THR A 170 4.01 -17.82 20.98
N ASP A 171 2.97 -17.04 21.25
CA ASP A 171 1.72 -17.04 20.47
C ASP A 171 1.95 -16.56 19.04
N GLU A 172 2.74 -15.48 18.86
CA GLU A 172 3.11 -14.97 17.54
C GLU A 172 3.92 -16.00 16.74
N ARG A 173 4.82 -16.75 17.41
CA ARG A 173 5.59 -17.83 16.75
C ARG A 173 4.68 -18.96 16.33
N GLN A 174 3.72 -19.36 17.18
CA GLN A 174 2.78 -20.44 16.89
C GLN A 174 1.88 -20.08 15.70
N TYR A 175 1.41 -18.84 15.63
CA TYR A 175 0.64 -18.36 14.50
C TYR A 175 1.45 -18.39 13.19
N LEU A 176 2.67 -17.85 13.20
CA LEU A 176 3.54 -17.84 12.00
C LEU A 176 3.90 -19.26 11.52
N ILE A 177 4.23 -20.16 12.44
CA ILE A 177 4.56 -21.55 12.10
C ILE A 177 3.32 -22.24 11.51
N THR A 178 2.13 -22.01 12.05
CA THR A 178 0.89 -22.55 11.51
C THR A 178 0.67 -22.09 10.06
N LEU A 179 0.86 -20.80 9.77
CA LEU A 179 0.72 -20.27 8.42
C LEU A 179 1.76 -20.83 7.43
N ILE A 180 3.02 -20.94 7.87
CA ILE A 180 4.09 -21.50 7.03
C ILE A 180 3.83 -22.98 6.73
N ARG A 181 3.34 -23.74 7.72
CA ARG A 181 2.99 -25.16 7.53
C ARG A 181 1.77 -25.33 6.62
N ASP A 182 0.75 -24.48 6.77
CA ASP A 182 -0.41 -24.43 5.88
C ASP A 182 0.04 -24.20 4.43
N ALA A 183 0.90 -23.21 4.18
CA ALA A 183 1.46 -22.96 2.85
C ALA A 183 2.29 -24.15 2.32
N GLN A 184 3.07 -24.81 3.18
CA GLN A 184 3.86 -25.98 2.80
C GLN A 184 2.96 -27.17 2.41
N GLN A 185 1.86 -27.40 3.13
CA GLN A 185 0.88 -28.44 2.81
C GLN A 185 0.20 -28.19 1.46
N HIS A 186 0.01 -26.93 1.08
CA HIS A 186 -0.53 -26.52 -0.22
C HIS A 186 0.51 -26.49 -1.37
N GLY A 187 1.70 -27.07 -1.15
CA GLY A 187 2.70 -27.26 -2.20
C GLY A 187 3.78 -26.17 -2.30
N CYS A 188 3.80 -25.20 -1.38
CA CYS A 188 4.87 -24.20 -1.31
C CYS A 188 6.17 -24.80 -0.76
N ARG A 189 7.32 -24.39 -1.30
CA ARG A 189 8.61 -24.71 -0.70
C ARG A 189 8.76 -23.99 0.64
N LEU A 190 9.27 -24.71 1.64
CA LEU A 190 9.44 -24.17 2.99
C LEU A 190 10.27 -22.88 3.00
N GLU A 191 11.33 -22.79 2.19
CA GLU A 191 12.19 -21.60 2.11
C GLU A 191 11.43 -20.36 1.60
N GLN A 192 10.60 -20.53 0.57
CA GLN A 192 9.77 -19.46 0.02
C GLN A 192 8.70 -19.01 1.01
N ALA A 193 8.05 -19.96 1.71
CA ALA A 193 7.09 -19.66 2.77
C ALA A 193 7.74 -18.92 3.96
N CYS A 194 8.97 -19.30 4.34
CA CYS A 194 9.73 -18.58 5.38
C CYS A 194 10.07 -17.14 4.94
N HIS A 195 10.51 -16.98 3.70
CA HIS A 195 10.87 -15.69 3.14
C HIS A 195 9.68 -14.71 3.11
N GLU A 196 8.50 -15.18 2.68
CA GLU A 196 7.28 -14.37 2.68
C GLU A 196 6.83 -13.99 4.12
N ALA A 197 7.14 -14.84 5.10
CA ALA A 197 6.92 -14.57 6.53
C ALA A 197 8.00 -13.70 7.20
N GLU A 198 8.94 -13.15 6.41
CA GLU A 198 10.06 -12.33 6.88
C GLU A 198 10.95 -13.03 7.94
N ILE A 199 11.03 -14.36 7.90
CA ILE A 199 11.90 -15.14 8.77
C ILE A 199 12.89 -16.00 7.97
N ASP A 200 14.12 -16.10 8.49
CA ASP A 200 15.13 -16.99 7.91
C ASP A 200 14.80 -18.47 8.23
N LEU A 201 15.15 -19.38 7.32
CA LEU A 201 14.93 -20.82 7.49
C LEU A 201 15.59 -21.38 8.77
N ARG A 202 16.75 -20.86 9.16
CA ARG A 202 17.42 -21.24 10.43
C ARG A 202 16.60 -20.79 11.63
N THR A 203 15.96 -19.63 11.54
CA THR A 203 15.07 -19.11 12.60
C THR A 203 13.83 -19.98 12.73
N TYR A 204 13.21 -20.36 11.61
CA TYR A 204 12.09 -21.32 11.61
C TYR A 204 12.47 -22.65 12.28
N ARG A 205 13.60 -23.25 11.87
CA ARG A 205 14.10 -24.52 12.46
C ARG A 205 14.45 -24.40 13.94
N ARG A 206 14.84 -23.21 14.40
CA ARG A 206 15.07 -22.94 15.83
C ARG A 206 13.77 -22.78 16.60
N TRP A 207 12.75 -22.16 16.00
CA TRP A 207 11.44 -21.98 16.63
C TRP A 207 10.61 -23.26 16.63
N TYR A 208 10.77 -24.12 15.63
CA TYR A 208 9.99 -25.34 15.46
C TYR A 208 10.89 -26.58 15.47
N GLN A 209 10.87 -27.31 16.57
CA GLN A 209 11.70 -28.51 16.79
C GLN A 209 10.82 -29.68 17.24
N GLN A 210 10.98 -30.85 16.60
CA GLN A 210 10.27 -32.09 16.96
C GLN A 210 8.74 -31.93 17.12
N GLY A 211 8.11 -31.10 16.29
CA GLY A 211 6.66 -30.85 16.36
C GLY A 211 6.22 -29.75 17.32
N ASN A 212 7.12 -29.18 18.11
CA ASN A 212 6.82 -28.21 19.16
C ASN A 212 7.41 -26.83 18.88
N VAL A 213 6.62 -25.79 19.20
CA VAL A 213 7.04 -24.39 19.12
C VAL A 213 7.81 -24.01 20.39
N GLN A 214 9.05 -23.56 20.23
CA GLN A 214 9.95 -23.19 21.32
C GLN A 214 9.74 -21.73 21.74
N ALA A 215 9.62 -21.51 23.05
CA ALA A 215 9.54 -20.17 23.64
C ALA A 215 10.84 -19.36 23.45
N ASP A 216 10.77 -18.04 23.61
CA ASP A 216 11.98 -17.21 23.61
C ASP A 216 12.81 -17.49 24.87
N LYS A 217 14.05 -17.94 24.69
CA LYS A 217 14.99 -18.22 25.79
C LYS A 217 15.80 -16.98 26.22
N ARG A 218 15.65 -15.84 25.54
CA ARG A 218 16.34 -14.58 25.92
C ARG A 218 16.06 -14.12 27.36
N PRO A 219 14.82 -14.24 27.90
CA PRO A 219 14.52 -13.84 29.28
C PRO A 219 15.12 -14.78 30.34
N THR A 220 15.23 -16.07 30.03
CA THR A 220 15.68 -17.11 30.96
C THR A 220 17.14 -17.48 30.78
N CYS A 221 17.86 -16.79 29.87
CA CYS A 221 19.27 -17.05 29.62
C CYS A 221 20.10 -16.57 30.81
N THR A 222 20.70 -17.51 31.53
CA THR A 222 21.67 -17.25 32.59
C THR A 222 22.93 -16.66 31.96
N ARG A 223 23.11 -15.34 32.11
CA ARG A 223 24.33 -14.66 31.64
C ARG A 223 25.42 -14.77 32.70
N PRO A 224 26.68 -15.05 32.31
CA PRO A 224 27.78 -15.05 33.26
C PRO A 224 27.92 -13.67 33.91
N VAL A 225 28.31 -13.66 35.19
CA VAL A 225 28.57 -12.41 35.90
C VAL A 225 29.76 -11.71 35.24
N PRO A 226 29.67 -10.41 34.90
CA PRO A 226 30.78 -9.71 34.27
C PRO A 226 31.97 -9.62 35.24
N ALA A 227 33.18 -9.84 34.74
CA ALA A 227 34.42 -9.82 35.54
C ALA A 227 34.64 -8.49 36.28
N ASN A 228 34.17 -7.38 35.71
CA ASN A 228 34.34 -6.02 36.26
C ASN A 228 33.26 -5.62 37.27
N LYS A 229 32.50 -6.60 37.79
CA LYS A 229 31.46 -6.33 38.79
C LYS A 229 32.13 -6.07 40.14
N LEU A 230 31.82 -4.92 40.75
CA LEU A 230 32.26 -4.62 42.11
C LEU A 230 31.87 -5.74 43.07
N THR A 231 32.86 -6.16 43.86
CA THR A 231 32.71 -7.11 44.96
C THR A 231 31.80 -6.53 46.05
N GLN A 232 31.32 -7.39 46.94
CA GLN A 232 30.48 -6.94 48.04
C GLN A 232 31.25 -6.03 49.01
N GLN A 233 32.53 -6.32 49.25
CA GLN A 233 33.42 -5.52 50.11
C GLN A 233 33.63 -4.10 49.56
N GLU A 234 33.87 -3.96 48.25
CA GLU A 234 34.03 -2.63 47.63
C GLU A 234 32.73 -1.80 47.71
N ARG A 235 31.57 -2.45 47.62
CA ARG A 235 30.27 -1.77 47.75
C ARG A 235 30.03 -1.28 49.18
N GLU A 236 30.40 -2.07 50.17
CA GLU A 236 30.32 -1.69 51.59
C GLU A 236 31.29 -0.54 51.90
N ALA A 237 32.51 -0.58 51.38
CA ALA A 237 33.48 0.50 51.52
C ALA A 237 32.97 1.83 50.92
N ILE A 238 32.31 1.79 49.75
CA ILE A 238 31.68 2.97 49.15
C ILE A 238 30.63 3.58 50.09
N ILE A 239 29.78 2.75 50.69
CA ILE A 239 28.71 3.19 51.60
C ILE A 239 29.32 3.78 52.87
N GLU A 240 30.30 3.10 53.44
CA GLU A 240 30.98 3.56 54.65
C GLU A 240 31.59 4.95 54.44
N ILE A 241 32.38 5.13 53.37
CA ILE A 241 33.00 6.42 53.06
C ILE A 241 31.97 7.50 52.82
N CYS A 242 30.91 7.23 52.05
CA CYS A 242 29.88 8.22 51.78
C CYS A 242 29.10 8.65 53.05
N ASN A 243 29.06 7.80 54.08
CA ASN A 243 28.37 8.09 55.35
C ASN A 243 29.30 8.68 56.43
N ARG A 244 30.61 8.81 56.17
CA ARG A 244 31.53 9.50 57.10
C ARG A 244 31.14 10.99 57.20
N PRO A 245 31.33 11.63 58.38
CA PRO A 245 30.92 13.02 58.60
C PRO A 245 31.49 14.00 57.57
N GLU A 246 32.74 13.77 57.15
CA GLU A 246 33.47 14.55 56.15
C GLU A 246 32.81 14.54 54.76
N TYR A 247 32.14 13.44 54.40
CA TYR A 247 31.62 13.18 53.06
C TYR A 247 30.09 13.12 52.99
N ALA A 248 29.39 13.00 54.12
CA ALA A 248 27.94 12.79 54.21
C ALA A 248 27.10 13.85 53.47
N SER A 249 27.60 15.09 53.40
CA SER A 249 26.92 16.20 52.70
C SER A 249 27.46 16.45 51.28
N LEU A 250 28.49 15.74 50.83
CA LEU A 250 29.14 15.96 49.54
C LEU A 250 28.60 15.00 48.46
N PRO A 251 28.51 15.41 47.18
CA PRO A 251 28.09 14.51 46.12
C PRO A 251 29.24 13.59 45.72
N PRO A 252 28.97 12.39 45.14
CA PRO A 252 30.02 11.52 44.63
C PRO A 252 31.00 12.19 43.66
N THR A 253 30.57 13.23 42.94
CA THR A 253 31.41 14.07 42.06
C THR A 253 32.45 14.90 42.80
N GLN A 254 32.32 15.07 44.12
CA GLN A 254 33.31 15.73 44.98
C GLN A 254 34.07 14.69 45.79
N ILE A 255 33.36 13.67 46.31
CA ILE A 255 33.97 12.60 47.13
C ILE A 255 35.05 11.85 46.35
N VAL A 256 34.78 11.43 45.10
CA VAL A 256 35.73 10.64 44.31
C VAL A 256 37.02 11.42 44.02
N PRO A 257 36.99 12.68 43.53
CA PRO A 257 38.21 13.49 43.41
C PRO A 257 38.94 13.70 44.74
N THR A 258 38.25 13.98 45.84
CA THR A 258 38.91 14.15 47.15
C THR A 258 39.59 12.89 47.65
N LEU A 259 39.06 11.69 47.34
CA LEU A 259 39.74 10.43 47.64
C LEU A 259 40.96 10.23 46.74
N LEU A 260 40.85 10.57 45.45
CA LEU A 260 41.96 10.52 44.50
C LEU A 260 43.12 11.44 44.93
N ASP A 261 42.81 12.64 45.43
CA ASP A 261 43.80 13.57 45.97
C ASP A 261 44.53 13.00 47.21
N LYS A 262 43.85 12.13 47.97
CA LYS A 262 44.42 11.37 49.11
C LYS A 262 45.13 10.07 48.67
N GLY A 263 45.13 9.74 47.38
CA GLY A 263 45.71 8.52 46.82
C GLY A 263 44.83 7.27 46.98
N GLU A 264 43.56 7.42 47.35
CA GLU A 264 42.61 6.33 47.55
C GLU A 264 41.67 6.19 46.34
N TYR A 265 41.47 4.96 45.84
CA TYR A 265 40.52 4.69 44.77
C TYR A 265 39.76 3.38 45.00
N ILE A 266 38.43 3.46 44.96
CA ILE A 266 37.54 2.30 45.10
C ILE A 266 36.78 2.03 43.79
N ALA A 267 36.12 3.06 43.24
CA ALA A 267 35.36 2.93 42.01
C ALA A 267 35.11 4.31 41.36
N CYS A 268 34.68 4.31 40.11
CA CYS A 268 34.29 5.53 39.41
C CYS A 268 32.98 6.13 39.97
N GLU A 269 32.76 7.42 39.71
CA GLU A 269 31.57 8.16 40.17
C GLU A 269 30.25 7.46 39.82
N SER A 270 30.15 6.92 38.61
CA SER A 270 28.93 6.24 38.15
C SER A 270 28.63 4.97 38.96
N SER A 271 29.66 4.32 39.52
CA SER A 271 29.52 3.17 40.41
C SER A 271 29.09 3.61 41.81
N TYR A 272 29.64 4.70 42.33
CA TYR A 272 29.17 5.32 43.59
C TYR A 272 27.67 5.65 43.52
N TYR A 273 27.23 6.34 42.46
CA TYR A 273 25.80 6.63 42.27
C TYR A 273 24.94 5.36 42.17
N ARG A 274 25.41 4.31 41.49
CA ARG A 274 24.68 3.03 41.40
C ARG A 274 24.53 2.35 42.76
N VAL A 275 25.59 2.33 43.56
CA VAL A 275 25.58 1.73 44.91
C VAL A 275 24.67 2.54 45.84
N LEU A 276 24.83 3.86 45.91
CA LEU A 276 24.00 4.73 46.73
C LEU A 276 22.51 4.65 46.33
N LYS A 277 22.22 4.53 45.04
CA LYS A 277 20.84 4.33 44.55
C LYS A 277 20.26 3.00 45.03
N ALA A 278 21.05 1.92 44.96
CA ALA A 278 20.61 0.59 45.40
C ALA A 278 20.33 0.54 46.91
N HIS A 279 21.06 1.33 47.70
CA HIS A 279 20.87 1.46 49.15
C HIS A 279 19.93 2.61 49.55
N GLY A 280 19.28 3.29 48.59
CA GLY A 280 18.31 4.35 48.87
C GLY A 280 18.90 5.66 49.44
N GLN A 281 20.21 5.85 49.40
CA GLN A 281 20.91 7.01 50.00
C GLN A 281 21.02 8.24 49.08
N LEU A 282 20.42 8.20 47.89
CA LEU A 282 20.33 9.35 46.99
C LEU A 282 19.10 10.20 47.32
N HIS A 283 19.19 11.01 48.36
CA HIS A 283 18.15 11.97 48.71
C HIS A 283 18.31 13.30 47.96
N LYS A 284 17.18 13.98 47.72
CA LYS A 284 17.20 15.33 47.13
C LYS A 284 17.80 16.31 48.14
N ARG A 285 18.77 17.09 47.69
CA ARG A 285 19.37 18.17 48.49
C ARG A 285 18.44 19.39 48.44
N GLY A 286 17.98 19.85 49.60
CA GLY A 286 17.23 21.10 49.76
C GLY A 286 15.75 20.94 50.12
N ARG A 287 15.14 22.04 50.60
CA ARG A 287 13.72 22.14 50.99
C ARG A 287 12.77 22.32 49.80
N GLN A 288 13.27 22.25 48.57
CA GLN A 288 12.47 22.48 47.37
C GLN A 288 11.47 21.34 47.19
N LYS A 289 10.17 21.66 47.23
CA LYS A 289 9.10 20.68 46.96
C LYS A 289 9.39 19.98 45.63
N GLY A 290 9.28 18.65 45.63
CA GLY A 290 9.43 17.87 44.41
C GLY A 290 8.44 18.35 43.34
N ARG A 291 8.84 18.28 42.06
CA ARG A 291 7.98 18.59 40.91
C ARG A 291 6.69 17.78 41.02
N GLN A 292 5.59 18.47 41.31
CA GLN A 292 4.26 17.86 41.30
C GLN A 292 3.83 17.65 39.85
N ARG A 293 3.28 16.47 39.56
CA ARG A 293 2.66 16.19 38.27
C ARG A 293 1.28 16.85 38.30
N HIS A 294 1.15 17.99 37.63
CA HIS A 294 -0.16 18.58 37.36
C HIS A 294 -0.83 17.83 36.20
N ALA A 295 -2.15 17.68 36.28
CA ALA A 295 -2.95 17.17 35.17
C ALA A 295 -2.70 18.01 33.91
N LYS A 296 -2.77 17.38 32.73
CA LYS A 296 -2.67 18.10 31.48
C LYS A 296 -3.90 19.03 31.35
N PRO A 297 -3.74 20.26 30.87
CA PRO A 297 -4.88 21.14 30.61
C PRO A 297 -5.77 20.52 29.53
N THR A 298 -7.07 20.82 29.59
CA THR A 298 -8.05 20.39 28.60
C THR A 298 -7.67 20.93 27.22
N SER A 299 -7.60 20.05 26.23
CA SER A 299 -7.37 20.42 24.82
C SER A 299 -8.66 20.98 24.21
N TYR A 300 -8.55 22.05 23.44
CA TYR A 300 -9.67 22.64 22.70
C TYR A 300 -9.29 22.78 21.24
N THR A 301 -10.25 22.52 20.35
CA THR A 301 -10.06 22.64 18.89
C THR A 301 -11.00 23.70 18.35
N ALA A 302 -10.44 24.71 17.67
CA ALA A 302 -11.20 25.70 16.93
C ALA A 302 -11.27 25.30 15.45
N THR A 303 -12.49 25.02 15.00
CA THR A 303 -12.85 24.70 13.60
C THR A 303 -13.27 25.94 12.81
N GLY A 304 -13.62 27.02 13.50
CA GLY A 304 -14.03 28.30 12.92
C GLY A 304 -13.80 29.49 13.87
N PRO A 305 -14.11 30.72 13.42
CA PRO A 305 -13.97 31.91 14.24
C PRO A 305 -14.93 31.88 15.43
N ASN A 306 -14.59 32.62 16.49
CA ASN A 306 -15.44 32.82 17.68
C ASN A 306 -15.75 31.54 18.49
N GLN A 307 -14.89 30.52 18.42
CA GLN A 307 -15.03 29.29 19.20
C GLN A 307 -14.07 29.24 20.40
N VAL A 308 -12.81 29.64 20.19
CA VAL A 308 -11.80 29.64 21.24
C VAL A 308 -11.01 30.93 21.16
N TYR A 309 -11.07 31.71 22.23
CA TYR A 309 -10.25 32.90 22.40
C TYR A 309 -9.12 32.61 23.36
N SER A 310 -7.97 33.21 23.09
CA SER A 310 -6.90 33.30 24.05
C SER A 310 -6.70 34.76 24.44
N TRP A 311 -6.50 35.03 25.72
CA TRP A 311 -6.29 36.40 26.19
C TRP A 311 -5.14 36.47 27.19
N ASP A 312 -4.48 37.62 27.21
CA ASP A 312 -3.40 37.92 28.15
C ASP A 312 -3.23 39.44 28.32
N ILE A 313 -2.43 39.83 29.31
CA ILE A 313 -2.12 41.22 29.65
C ILE A 313 -0.61 41.44 29.52
N THR A 314 -0.20 42.48 28.79
CA THR A 314 1.21 42.91 28.74
C THR A 314 1.37 44.34 29.22
N TYR A 315 2.52 44.61 29.83
CA TYR A 315 2.96 45.96 30.15
C TYR A 315 3.36 46.74 28.90
N LEU A 316 2.95 48.00 28.85
CA LEU A 316 3.42 49.03 27.94
C LEU A 316 4.33 50.01 28.70
N PRO A 317 5.49 50.39 28.13
CA PRO A 317 6.41 51.31 28.78
C PRO A 317 5.83 52.73 28.87
N SER A 318 5.95 53.38 30.02
CA SER A 318 5.70 54.83 30.17
C SER A 318 7.02 55.59 30.11
N LYS A 319 6.98 56.88 29.78
CA LYS A 319 8.13 57.78 29.98
C LYS A 319 8.44 58.04 31.45
N VAL A 320 7.45 57.87 32.32
CA VAL A 320 7.62 58.00 33.77
C VAL A 320 8.15 56.70 34.35
N ILE A 321 9.31 56.75 35.00
CA ILE A 321 9.95 55.59 35.62
C ILE A 321 9.04 55.03 36.73
N GLY A 322 8.79 53.73 36.70
CA GLY A 322 7.93 53.04 37.66
C GLY A 322 6.43 53.08 37.35
N GLN A 323 6.01 53.81 36.30
CA GLN A 323 4.65 53.78 35.78
C GLN A 323 4.57 52.89 34.54
N HIS A 324 3.53 52.07 34.46
CA HIS A 324 3.25 51.21 33.32
C HIS A 324 1.78 51.27 32.95
N TYR A 325 1.49 51.11 31.66
CA TYR A 325 0.12 50.88 31.20
C TYR A 325 -0.07 49.39 30.90
N TYR A 326 -1.29 48.92 31.02
CA TYR A 326 -1.64 47.51 30.89
C TYR A 326 -2.49 47.33 29.64
N LEU A 327 -1.93 46.66 28.65
CA LEU A 327 -2.60 46.31 27.41
C LEU A 327 -3.26 44.93 27.57
N TYR A 328 -4.59 44.92 27.53
CA TYR A 328 -5.41 43.72 27.52
C TYR A 328 -5.67 43.35 26.08
N VAL A 329 -5.45 42.09 25.72
CA VAL A 329 -5.70 41.59 24.36
C VAL A 329 -6.42 40.26 24.40
N ILE A 330 -7.45 40.15 23.57
CA ILE A 330 -8.19 38.92 23.28
C ILE A 330 -7.99 38.60 21.80
N GLU A 331 -7.38 37.45 21.53
CA GLU A 331 -7.09 36.93 20.19
C GLU A 331 -7.98 35.70 19.92
N ASP A 332 -8.58 35.65 18.74
CA ASP A 332 -9.21 34.43 18.23
C ASP A 332 -8.13 33.47 17.69
N ILE A 333 -7.97 32.30 18.30
CA ILE A 333 -6.89 31.37 17.94
C ILE A 333 -7.04 30.82 16.52
N TYR A 334 -8.28 30.73 16.03
CA TYR A 334 -8.56 30.25 14.68
C TYR A 334 -8.04 31.25 13.67
N SER A 335 -8.54 32.49 13.71
CA SER A 335 -8.22 33.49 12.70
C SER A 335 -6.95 34.29 12.97
N ARG A 336 -6.38 34.22 14.18
CA ARG A 336 -5.36 35.16 14.71
C ARG A 336 -5.86 36.58 14.88
N LYS A 337 -7.15 36.85 14.72
CA LYS A 337 -7.67 38.21 14.77
C LYS A 337 -7.68 38.69 16.21
N ILE A 338 -7.19 39.91 16.44
CA ILE A 338 -7.42 40.62 17.70
C ILE A 338 -8.88 41.05 17.70
N VAL A 339 -9.69 40.38 18.51
CA VAL A 339 -11.13 40.62 18.61
C VAL A 339 -11.46 41.64 19.69
N GLY A 340 -10.68 41.64 20.78
CA GLY A 340 -10.84 42.54 21.91
C GLY A 340 -9.50 43.13 22.33
N TYR A 341 -9.48 44.43 22.62
CA TYR A 341 -8.33 45.06 23.26
C TYR A 341 -8.75 46.33 24.01
N ASP A 342 -8.00 46.69 25.04
CA ASP A 342 -8.06 47.99 25.70
C ASP A 342 -6.78 48.26 26.50
N VAL A 343 -6.55 49.51 26.89
CA VAL A 343 -5.38 49.92 27.69
C VAL A 343 -5.84 50.64 28.95
N TYR A 344 -5.25 50.26 30.08
CA TYR A 344 -5.57 50.78 31.41
C TYR A 344 -4.34 51.12 32.24
N GLU A 345 -4.52 51.88 33.32
CA GLU A 345 -3.45 52.25 34.27
C GLU A 345 -3.24 51.23 35.39
N SER A 346 -4.20 50.32 35.58
CA SER A 346 -4.14 49.28 36.60
C SER A 346 -4.75 47.98 36.11
N GLU A 347 -4.36 46.87 36.74
CA GLU A 347 -4.97 45.58 36.47
C GLU A 347 -6.20 45.35 37.34
N CYS A 348 -7.36 45.13 36.71
CA CYS A 348 -8.61 44.88 37.43
C CYS A 348 -9.51 43.89 36.68
N GLY A 349 -10.12 42.97 37.43
CA GLY A 349 -11.09 42.01 36.89
C GLY A 349 -12.36 42.63 36.32
N GLU A 350 -12.75 43.80 36.83
CA GLU A 350 -13.91 44.55 36.31
C GLU A 350 -13.64 45.10 34.91
N LEU A 351 -12.44 45.63 34.68
CA LEU A 351 -12.00 46.11 33.36
C LEU A 351 -11.93 44.96 32.35
N ALA A 352 -11.43 43.79 32.77
CA ALA A 352 -11.45 42.59 31.96
C ALA A 352 -12.88 42.16 31.57
N SER A 353 -13.81 42.21 32.53
CA SER A 353 -15.23 41.89 32.32
C SER A 353 -15.89 42.83 31.31
N GLN A 354 -15.67 44.14 31.44
CA GLN A 354 -16.18 45.15 30.50
C GLN A 354 -15.61 44.95 29.09
N LEU A 355 -14.31 44.68 28.98
CA LEU A 355 -13.66 44.38 27.71
C LEU A 355 -14.26 43.13 27.05
N LEU A 356 -14.44 42.05 27.82
CA LEU A 356 -15.01 40.81 27.33
C LEU A 356 -16.44 41.04 26.80
N GLN A 357 -17.29 41.71 27.57
CA GLN A 357 -18.65 42.02 27.15
C GLN A 357 -18.68 42.85 25.85
N ARG A 358 -17.87 43.91 25.75
CA ARG A 358 -17.74 44.71 24.52
C ARG A 358 -17.27 43.89 23.32
N THR A 359 -16.35 42.96 23.55
CA THR A 359 -15.77 42.10 22.52
C THR A 359 -16.84 41.18 21.92
N LEU A 360 -17.63 40.52 22.77
CA LEU A 360 -18.71 39.62 22.30
C LEU A 360 -19.80 40.36 21.52
N LEU A 361 -20.15 41.56 21.97
CA LEU A 361 -21.12 42.40 21.27
C LEU A 361 -20.60 42.81 19.89
N ARG A 362 -19.33 43.20 19.80
CA ARG A 362 -18.68 43.60 18.54
C ARG A 362 -18.57 42.43 17.55
N GLU A 363 -18.19 41.26 18.04
CA GLU A 363 -18.05 40.04 17.22
C GLU A 363 -19.37 39.29 17.01
N GLN A 364 -20.48 39.81 17.56
CA GLN A 364 -21.83 39.25 17.44
C GLN A 364 -21.91 37.77 17.88
N CYS A 365 -21.10 37.38 18.86
CA CYS A 365 -21.01 36.00 19.37
C CYS A 365 -21.61 35.85 20.77
N PHE A 366 -22.52 36.74 21.15
CA PHE A 366 -23.27 36.65 22.41
C PHE A 366 -24.09 35.35 22.46
N ASN A 367 -24.10 34.66 23.61
CA ASN A 367 -24.76 33.36 23.83
C ASN A 367 -24.25 32.19 22.97
N GLN A 368 -23.09 32.31 22.31
CA GLN A 368 -22.45 31.19 21.63
C GLN A 368 -21.52 30.44 22.59
N PRO A 369 -21.36 29.10 22.45
CA PRO A 369 -20.42 28.34 23.26
C PRO A 369 -18.99 28.76 22.90
N LEU A 370 -18.43 29.66 23.71
CA LEU A 370 -17.08 30.20 23.55
C LEU A 370 -16.20 29.71 24.70
N VAL A 371 -14.98 29.32 24.38
CA VAL A 371 -13.94 29.03 25.37
C VAL A 371 -12.99 30.21 25.46
N LEU A 372 -12.80 30.75 26.66
CA LEU A 372 -11.80 31.77 26.94
C LEU A 372 -10.61 31.14 27.68
N HIS A 373 -9.46 31.06 27.01
CA HIS A 373 -8.23 30.53 27.57
C HIS A 373 -7.33 31.62 28.13
N SER A 374 -6.91 31.44 29.38
CA SER A 374 -6.15 32.43 30.15
C SER A 374 -4.96 31.81 30.86
N ASP A 375 -4.00 32.67 31.19
CA ASP A 375 -3.01 32.37 32.19
C ASP A 375 -3.52 32.48 33.63
N ASN A 376 -2.69 32.03 34.58
CA ASN A 376 -3.00 31.98 36.00
C ASN A 376 -2.83 33.33 36.73
N GLY A 377 -2.82 34.45 36.01
CA GLY A 377 -2.63 35.79 36.53
C GLY A 377 -3.73 36.21 37.53
N ALA A 378 -3.43 37.16 38.41
CA ALA A 378 -4.37 37.65 39.41
C ALA A 378 -5.67 38.22 38.80
N PRO A 379 -5.63 39.02 37.71
CA PRO A 379 -6.85 39.53 37.08
C PRO A 379 -7.73 38.42 36.48
N MET A 380 -7.07 37.37 35.96
CA MET A 380 -7.73 36.23 35.31
C MET A 380 -8.45 35.29 36.27
N LYS A 381 -8.06 35.36 37.56
CA LYS A 381 -8.69 34.63 38.67
C LYS A 381 -9.68 35.46 39.47
N SER A 382 -9.94 36.70 39.05
CA SER A 382 -10.88 37.55 39.77
C SER A 382 -12.29 36.94 39.78
N LEU A 383 -12.96 37.02 40.93
CA LEU A 383 -14.33 36.53 41.09
C LEU A 383 -15.29 37.28 40.17
N THR A 384 -15.07 38.59 39.98
CA THR A 384 -15.86 39.45 39.10
C THR A 384 -15.85 38.97 37.65
N LEU A 385 -14.67 38.65 37.11
CA LEU A 385 -14.56 38.14 35.75
C LEU A 385 -15.21 36.76 35.63
N LYS A 386 -15.00 35.89 36.62
CA LYS A 386 -15.60 34.55 36.63
C LYS A 386 -17.13 34.61 36.62
N ALA A 387 -17.72 35.42 37.49
CA ALA A 387 -19.17 35.62 37.53
C ALA A 387 -19.70 36.15 36.19
N LYS A 388 -18.97 37.08 35.54
CA LYS A 388 -19.37 37.58 34.22
C LYS A 388 -19.25 36.51 33.12
N MET A 389 -18.20 35.70 33.13
CA MET A 389 -18.06 34.59 32.17
C MET A 389 -19.22 33.60 32.31
N ASP A 390 -19.61 33.28 33.55
CA ASP A 390 -20.75 32.40 33.84
C ASP A 390 -22.07 33.03 33.32
N GLU A 391 -22.29 34.33 33.55
CA GLU A 391 -23.46 35.07 33.04
C GLU A 391 -23.53 35.08 31.50
N LEU A 392 -22.38 35.17 30.84
CA LEU A 392 -22.27 35.24 29.37
C LEU A 392 -22.23 33.85 28.71
N GLY A 393 -22.26 32.75 29.48
CA GLY A 393 -22.21 31.39 28.97
C GLY A 393 -20.84 30.96 28.43
N ILE A 394 -19.75 31.57 28.91
CA ILE A 394 -18.38 31.35 28.44
C ILE A 394 -17.69 30.30 29.31
N THR A 395 -17.04 29.33 28.67
CA THR A 395 -16.26 28.31 29.37
C THR A 395 -14.84 28.81 29.65
N SER A 396 -14.47 28.93 30.92
CA SER A 396 -13.10 29.31 31.30
C SER A 396 -12.11 28.15 31.14
N SER A 397 -10.99 28.39 30.47
CA SER A 397 -9.84 27.49 30.41
C SER A 397 -8.60 28.17 30.97
N TYR A 398 -7.77 27.43 31.71
CA TYR A 398 -6.57 27.95 32.35
C TYR A 398 -5.33 27.12 32.02
N SER A 399 -4.19 27.78 31.81
CA SER A 399 -2.87 27.14 31.68
C SER A 399 -2.44 26.42 32.97
N ARG A 400 -1.39 25.59 32.89
CA ARG A 400 -0.79 25.02 34.10
C ARG A 400 -0.08 26.12 34.91
N PRO A 401 -0.13 26.08 36.25
CA PRO A 401 0.62 27.01 37.07
C PRO A 401 2.12 26.98 36.71
N ARG A 402 2.69 28.15 36.37
CA ARG A 402 4.12 28.36 36.06
C ARG A 402 4.61 27.68 34.78
N VAL A 403 3.75 27.56 33.77
CA VAL A 403 4.13 27.14 32.41
C VAL A 403 3.63 28.19 31.41
N SER A 404 4.55 29.02 30.91
CA SER A 404 4.27 30.03 29.87
C SER A 404 3.86 29.40 28.53
N ASP A 405 4.36 28.18 28.26
CA ASP A 405 4.16 27.48 26.99
C ASP A 405 2.70 27.11 26.67
N ASP A 406 1.78 27.25 27.63
CA ASP A 406 0.38 26.86 27.49
C ASP A 406 -0.49 27.97 26.86
N ASN A 407 0.00 29.22 26.75
CA ASN A 407 -0.64 30.33 26.00
C ASN A 407 0.21 30.86 24.82
N PRO A 408 0.61 30.00 23.86
CA PRO A 408 1.60 30.36 22.83
C PRO A 408 1.10 31.41 21.83
N TYR A 409 -0.22 31.60 21.75
CA TYR A 409 -0.85 32.44 20.74
C TYR A 409 -0.69 33.92 21.05
N VAL A 410 -1.19 34.35 22.21
CA VAL A 410 -1.08 35.76 22.63
C VAL A 410 0.37 36.15 22.90
N GLU A 411 1.21 35.24 23.39
CA GLU A 411 2.65 35.49 23.53
C GLU A 411 3.31 35.80 22.19
N SER A 412 2.97 35.05 21.13
CA SER A 412 3.49 35.30 19.78
C SER A 412 3.01 36.65 19.23
N LEU A 413 1.78 37.03 19.58
CA LEU A 413 1.22 38.33 19.24
C LEU A 413 1.96 39.46 19.97
N PHE A 414 2.21 39.35 21.27
CA PHE A 414 2.96 40.36 22.03
C PHE A 414 4.38 40.54 21.52
N ARG A 415 5.03 39.47 21.06
CA ARG A 415 6.32 39.61 20.37
C ARG A 415 6.19 40.44 19.11
N THR A 416 5.10 40.29 18.35
CA THR A 416 4.83 41.07 17.14
C THR A 416 4.57 42.54 17.47
N VAL A 417 3.80 42.81 18.52
CA VAL A 417 3.55 44.16 19.07
C VAL A 417 4.87 44.87 19.39
N LYS A 418 5.80 44.19 20.09
CA LYS A 418 7.06 44.77 20.57
C LYS A 418 8.16 44.86 19.49
N TYR A 419 8.02 44.13 18.38
CA TYR A 419 9.03 44.07 17.32
C TYR A 419 8.79 45.07 16.18
N ILE A 420 7.58 45.60 16.04
CA ILE A 420 7.25 46.53 14.95
C ILE A 420 8.05 47.84 15.05
N ALA A 421 8.43 48.41 13.92
CA ALA A 421 9.23 49.65 13.87
C ALA A 421 8.56 50.86 14.55
N SER A 422 7.23 50.89 14.64
CA SER A 422 6.48 51.94 15.32
C SER A 422 6.41 51.78 16.84
N TRP A 423 6.99 50.72 17.42
CA TRP A 423 6.99 50.48 18.85
C TRP A 423 7.76 51.59 19.59
N PRO A 424 7.14 52.28 20.56
CA PRO A 424 7.79 53.38 21.26
C PRO A 424 8.72 52.85 22.36
N THR A 425 9.97 52.56 21.99
CA THR A 425 11.02 52.07 22.90
C THR A 425 11.30 53.04 24.06
N LYS A 426 11.07 54.34 23.86
CA LYS A 426 11.22 55.37 24.91
C LYS A 426 10.00 55.51 25.84
N GLY A 427 8.94 54.73 25.61
CA GLY A 427 7.70 54.79 26.38
C GLY A 427 6.68 55.81 25.86
N PHE A 428 5.43 55.60 26.25
CA PHE A 428 4.29 56.48 25.97
C PHE A 428 4.25 57.67 26.94
N ASN A 429 3.82 58.84 26.46
CA ASN A 429 3.64 60.05 27.26
C ASN A 429 2.41 59.99 28.17
N GLY A 430 1.38 59.23 27.78
CA GLY A 430 0.10 59.19 28.46
C GLY A 430 -0.76 57.99 28.04
N LEU A 431 -1.80 57.71 28.82
CA LEU A 431 -2.75 56.63 28.54
C LEU A 431 -3.41 56.79 27.17
N GLU A 432 -3.85 58.00 26.81
CA GLU A 432 -4.53 58.26 25.53
C GLU A 432 -3.62 58.04 24.32
N GLU A 433 -2.34 58.40 24.41
CA GLU A 433 -1.37 58.11 23.34
C GLU A 433 -1.18 56.60 23.17
N SER A 434 -1.09 55.87 24.28
CA SER A 434 -0.99 54.40 24.23
C SER A 434 -2.23 53.76 23.60
N ARG A 435 -3.44 54.25 23.93
CA ARG A 435 -4.69 53.79 23.31
C ARG A 435 -4.74 54.08 21.82
N CYS A 436 -4.37 55.29 21.41
CA CYS A 436 -4.33 55.69 20.01
C CYS A 436 -3.37 54.81 19.20
N TRP A 437 -2.16 54.59 19.74
CA TRP A 437 -1.16 53.73 19.12
C TRP A 437 -1.64 52.27 19.02
N VAL A 438 -2.19 51.71 20.09
CA VAL A 438 -2.71 50.33 20.10
C VAL A 438 -3.85 50.17 19.10
N ASN A 439 -4.77 51.13 19.02
CA ASN A 439 -5.84 51.10 18.02
C ASN A 439 -5.29 51.07 16.59
N GLY A 440 -4.29 51.91 16.29
CA GLY A 440 -3.58 51.91 15.01
C GLY A 440 -2.89 50.57 14.73
N PHE A 441 -2.20 50.01 15.72
CA PHE A 441 -1.56 48.70 15.62
C PHE A 441 -2.56 47.59 15.34
N VAL A 442 -3.68 47.54 16.08
CA VAL A 442 -4.69 46.49 15.93
C VAL A 442 -5.34 46.56 14.55
N ARG A 443 -5.65 47.76 14.06
CA ARG A 443 -6.15 47.94 12.69
C ARG A 443 -5.16 47.35 11.68
N TRP A 444 -3.91 47.79 11.71
CA TRP A 444 -2.86 47.29 10.82
C TRP A 444 -2.69 45.77 10.93
N TYR A 445 -2.60 45.23 12.14
CA TYR A 445 -2.40 43.80 12.37
C TYR A 445 -3.57 42.98 11.82
N ASN A 446 -4.80 43.43 12.04
CA ASN A 446 -5.99 42.71 11.59
C ASN A 446 -6.21 42.82 10.08
N THR A 447 -5.94 43.97 9.45
CA THR A 447 -6.36 44.24 8.06
C THR A 447 -5.24 44.27 7.03
N GLU A 448 -3.99 44.46 7.44
CA GLU A 448 -2.86 44.65 6.52
C GLU A 448 -1.75 43.61 6.73
N HIS A 449 -1.46 43.25 7.98
CA HIS A 449 -0.40 42.30 8.30
C HIS A 449 -0.69 40.90 7.74
N LYS A 450 0.19 40.43 6.85
CA LYS A 450 0.10 39.09 6.25
C LYS A 450 0.71 38.06 7.20
N HIS A 451 -0.14 37.31 7.89
CA HIS A 451 0.28 36.45 8.99
C HIS A 451 0.88 35.13 8.48
N SER A 452 2.11 34.82 8.87
CA SER A 452 2.86 33.66 8.34
C SER A 452 2.20 32.32 8.65
N LYS A 453 1.59 32.16 9.84
CA LYS A 453 0.84 30.96 10.23
C LYS A 453 -0.50 30.80 9.52
N LEU A 454 -0.93 31.81 8.76
CA LEU A 454 -2.16 31.78 7.96
C LEU A 454 -1.85 31.69 6.46
N ASN A 455 -0.67 31.21 6.08
CA ASN A 455 -0.21 31.26 4.68
C ASN A 455 -0.30 32.68 4.08
N TYR A 456 -0.02 33.69 4.92
CA TYR A 456 0.05 35.11 4.54
C TYR A 456 -1.29 35.70 4.07
N VAL A 457 -2.42 35.21 4.59
CA VAL A 457 -3.66 36.00 4.62
C VAL A 457 -3.68 36.87 5.88
N THR A 458 -4.48 37.93 5.89
CA THR A 458 -4.66 38.76 7.08
C THR A 458 -5.56 38.05 8.08
N PRO A 459 -5.44 38.36 9.38
CA PRO A 459 -6.35 37.83 10.38
C PRO A 459 -7.83 38.11 10.07
N SER A 460 -8.16 39.29 9.55
CA SER A 460 -9.54 39.63 9.15
C SER A 460 -10.02 38.86 7.91
N GLU A 461 -9.14 38.62 6.94
CA GLU A 461 -9.45 37.81 5.75
C GLU A 461 -9.81 36.37 6.18
N ARG A 462 -9.03 35.77 7.08
CA ARG A 462 -9.34 34.43 7.62
C ARG A 462 -10.60 34.42 8.47
N HIS A 463 -10.76 35.41 9.34
CA HIS A 463 -11.92 35.51 10.23
C HIS A 463 -13.25 35.63 9.45
N SER A 464 -13.23 36.30 8.30
CA SER A 464 -14.40 36.44 7.41
C SER A 464 -14.56 35.30 6.39
N GLY A 465 -13.68 34.28 6.41
CA GLY A 465 -13.74 33.12 5.51
C GLY A 465 -13.26 33.39 4.07
N LYS A 466 -12.59 34.52 3.81
CA LYS A 466 -12.07 34.89 2.48
C LYS A 466 -10.73 34.26 2.14
N ASP A 467 -10.12 33.55 3.09
CA ASP A 467 -8.80 32.95 2.94
C ASP A 467 -8.76 31.91 1.81
N ARG A 468 -9.83 31.13 1.64
CA ARG A 468 -9.94 30.12 0.57
C ARG A 468 -9.80 30.73 -0.82
N GLU A 469 -10.56 31.78 -1.11
CA GLU A 469 -10.55 32.46 -2.41
C GLU A 469 -9.20 33.12 -2.68
N ILE A 470 -8.64 33.81 -1.67
CA ILE A 470 -7.36 34.50 -1.80
C ILE A 470 -6.22 33.51 -2.05
N LEU A 471 -6.20 32.40 -1.33
CA LEU A 471 -5.16 31.39 -1.44
C LEU A 471 -5.27 30.59 -2.74
N ALA A 472 -6.49 30.26 -3.19
CA ALA A 472 -6.72 29.63 -4.50
C ALA A 472 -6.20 30.53 -5.64
N HIS A 473 -6.55 31.81 -5.62
CA HIS A 473 -6.06 32.75 -6.62
C HIS A 473 -4.53 32.89 -6.62
N ARG A 474 -3.90 32.90 -5.43
CA ARG A 474 -2.43 32.90 -5.32
C ARG A 474 -1.79 31.64 -5.89
N ALA A 475 -2.41 30.48 -5.67
CA ALA A 475 -1.93 29.22 -6.25
C ALA A 475 -1.94 29.29 -7.78
N GLU A 476 -3.02 29.80 -8.38
CA GLU A 476 -3.13 30.00 -9.84
C GLU A 476 -2.04 30.92 -10.38
N VAL A 477 -1.80 32.06 -9.71
CA VAL A 477 -0.75 33.01 -10.10
C VAL A 477 0.64 32.37 -10.03
N LEU A 478 0.93 31.61 -8.97
CA LEU A 478 2.21 30.92 -8.80
C LEU A 478 2.42 29.81 -9.83
N LEU A 479 1.37 29.04 -10.15
CA LEU A 479 1.41 28.00 -11.18
C LEU A 479 1.60 28.62 -12.57
N SER A 480 0.88 29.68 -12.89
CA SER A 480 1.05 30.43 -14.15
C SER A 480 2.47 30.98 -14.29
N ALA A 481 3.03 31.55 -13.23
CA ALA A 481 4.41 32.05 -13.22
C ALA A 481 5.43 30.90 -13.36
N LYS A 482 5.21 29.77 -12.70
CA LYS A 482 6.05 28.57 -12.79
C LYS A 482 6.05 27.99 -14.20
N ASN A 483 4.88 27.90 -14.84
CA ASN A 483 4.76 27.44 -16.22
C ASN A 483 5.46 28.36 -17.22
N LYS A 484 5.46 29.69 -16.97
CA LYS A 484 6.17 30.66 -17.82
C LYS A 484 7.68 30.55 -17.73
N ASN A 485 8.25 30.23 -16.57
CA ASN A 485 9.71 30.16 -16.37
C ASN A 485 10.13 29.01 -15.45
N PRO A 486 10.03 27.73 -15.87
CA PRO A 486 10.23 26.59 -14.98
C PRO A 486 11.60 26.58 -14.28
N GLY A 487 12.65 27.05 -14.95
CA GLY A 487 14.02 27.10 -14.41
C GLY A 487 14.22 27.98 -13.17
N ARG A 488 13.24 28.83 -12.81
CA ARG A 488 13.29 29.65 -11.58
C ARG A 488 12.83 28.87 -10.33
N TRP A 489 12.18 27.72 -10.49
CA TRP A 489 11.67 26.92 -9.39
C TRP A 489 12.48 25.63 -9.24
N SER A 490 13.13 25.46 -8.09
CA SER A 490 13.81 24.20 -7.71
C SER A 490 12.88 23.21 -7.00
N ARG A 491 11.71 23.66 -6.55
CA ARG A 491 10.70 22.88 -5.80
C ARG A 491 9.30 23.21 -6.29
N ASP A 492 8.29 22.62 -5.66
CA ASP A 492 6.92 22.99 -5.93
C ASP A 492 6.58 24.43 -5.49
N ILE A 493 5.42 24.94 -5.93
CA ILE A 493 4.95 26.26 -5.50
C ILE A 493 4.78 26.31 -3.98
N ARG A 494 4.78 27.53 -3.44
CA ARG A 494 4.53 27.76 -2.01
C ARG A 494 3.16 27.18 -1.61
N ASN A 495 3.07 26.62 -0.40
CA ASN A 495 1.80 26.20 0.18
C ASN A 495 0.79 27.37 0.19
N CYS A 496 -0.27 27.20 -0.58
CA CYS A 496 -1.42 28.10 -0.68
C CYS A 496 -2.71 27.35 -0.35
N GLU A 497 -2.66 26.37 0.56
CA GLU A 497 -3.86 25.70 1.06
C GLU A 497 -4.41 26.46 2.27
N PRO A 498 -5.74 26.52 2.45
CA PRO A 498 -6.36 27.09 3.64
C PRO A 498 -5.91 26.35 4.89
N VAL A 499 -5.66 27.12 5.96
CA VAL A 499 -5.29 26.51 7.25
C VAL A 499 -6.55 25.91 7.88
N GLY A 500 -6.48 24.63 8.23
CA GLY A 500 -7.57 23.89 8.87
C GLY A 500 -7.78 24.25 10.35
N GLU A 501 -8.20 23.25 11.12
CA GLU A 501 -8.48 23.38 12.54
C GLU A 501 -7.24 23.82 13.33
N VAL A 502 -7.45 24.60 14.40
CA VAL A 502 -6.39 25.08 15.28
C VAL A 502 -6.60 24.53 16.68
N HIS A 503 -5.58 23.86 17.22
CA HIS A 503 -5.64 23.22 18.52
C HIS A 503 -4.96 24.06 19.60
N LEU A 504 -5.62 24.24 20.73
CA LEU A 504 -5.05 24.72 21.97
C LEU A 504 -4.67 23.51 22.83
N ASN A 505 -3.39 23.37 23.17
CA ASN A 505 -2.83 22.21 23.88
C ASN A 505 -3.03 20.86 23.16
N PRO A 506 -2.49 20.67 21.94
CA PRO A 506 -2.71 19.46 21.16
C PRO A 506 -2.27 18.20 21.91
N GLU A 507 -3.13 17.18 21.92
CA GLU A 507 -2.75 15.86 22.40
C GLU A 507 -1.74 15.23 21.43
N LYS A 508 -0.84 14.39 21.93
CA LYS A 508 0.30 13.85 21.16
C LYS A 508 -0.10 13.06 19.90
N ASP A 509 -1.38 12.73 19.74
CA ASP A 509 -1.89 12.01 18.57
C ASP A 509 -2.37 12.96 17.44
N ALA A 510 -2.43 14.27 17.68
CA ALA A 510 -2.88 15.31 16.74
C ALA A 510 -1.76 16.24 16.22
N ALA A 511 -0.49 15.98 16.58
CA ALA A 511 0.69 16.73 16.14
C ALA A 511 1.60 15.83 15.30
#